data_AF-A0A7J7NQV2-F1
#
_entry.id   AF-A0A7J7NQV2-F1
#
_cell.length_a   1.000
_cell.length_b   1.000
_cell.length_c   1.000
_cell.angle_alpha   90.00
_cell.angle_beta   90.00
_cell.angle_gamma   90.00
#
_symmetry.space_group_name_H-M   'P 1'
#
loop_
_entity.id
_entity.type
_entity.pdbx_description
1 polymer ?
#
loop_
_entity_poly.entity_id
_entity_poly.type
_entity_poly.pdbx_seq_one_letter_code
_entity_poly.pdbx_strand_id
1 'polypeptide(L)'
;MDPYQQQQRGKAAQPPPTGDFSAILTIFMAFVAIAAMIFVSTSFSSTNSSFSIIHQVPEGNVGVYWRGGALLKTITEPGRVMISFEKIEVVNHLRKKFVYETLLNYGVHVCVTKPTIPATIKRNFEQMEEERTKVLIVMERQMVAEKEAETQKKIALAEAEKNAQVGKILMEQKLMEKDSSKRQQEIENHMYMAREKSLEDADYYKVMKEAEVNKLKLTPEYLEISDNIMCVGLVFFFSEPPLHVILITVGGMKNGVLQLMYGELRVLSPLVPIREVNFLLFCKQHAEDVWQ
;
A
#
# COMPACT_ATOMS: atom_id res chain seq x y z
N MET A 1 14.73 41.88 -28.42
CA MET A 1 13.32 41.80 -27.97
C MET A 1 13.24 40.64 -27.01
N ASP A 2 13.27 40.93 -25.71
CA ASP A 2 13.35 39.92 -24.66
C ASP A 2 11.94 39.52 -24.19
N PRO A 3 11.61 38.22 -24.09
CA PRO A 3 10.25 37.74 -23.78
C PRO A 3 9.87 37.79 -22.29
N TYR A 4 10.57 38.56 -21.44
CA TYR A 4 10.36 38.54 -19.98
C TYR A 4 9.59 39.75 -19.40
N GLN A 5 9.04 40.64 -20.24
CA GLN A 5 8.39 41.88 -19.76
C GLN A 5 6.86 41.96 -19.93
N GLN A 6 6.14 40.84 -19.97
CA GLN A 6 4.67 40.87 -20.09
C GLN A 6 3.88 40.31 -18.90
N GLN A 7 4.53 40.00 -17.77
CA GLN A 7 3.85 39.38 -16.63
C GLN A 7 3.93 40.18 -15.32
N GLN A 8 3.76 41.51 -15.38
CA GLN A 8 3.66 42.34 -14.16
C GLN A 8 2.62 43.48 -14.23
N ARG A 9 1.53 43.33 -14.98
CA ARG A 9 0.43 44.31 -14.93
C ARG A 9 -0.89 43.66 -14.52
N GLY A 10 -1.14 43.62 -13.21
CA GLY A 10 -2.42 43.22 -12.63
C GLY A 10 -2.34 42.71 -11.20
N LYS A 11 -2.01 43.56 -10.22
CA LYS A 11 -2.29 43.30 -8.80
C LYS A 11 -3.43 44.22 -8.36
N ALA A 12 -4.66 43.73 -8.42
CA ALA A 12 -5.76 44.26 -7.62
C ALA A 12 -5.69 43.62 -6.23
N ALA A 13 -5.73 44.43 -5.18
CA ALA A 13 -5.72 43.96 -3.80
C ALA A 13 -7.03 43.20 -3.50
N GLN A 14 -6.92 41.91 -3.16
CA GLN A 14 -8.01 41.15 -2.56
C GLN A 14 -8.08 41.46 -1.05
N PRO A 15 -9.26 41.63 -0.45
CA PRO A 15 -9.39 41.71 1.01
C PRO A 15 -9.02 40.36 1.65
N PRO A 16 -8.51 40.36 2.91
CA PRO A 16 -8.01 39.16 3.56
C PRO A 16 -9.11 38.11 3.76
N PRO A 17 -8.79 36.79 3.64
CA PRO A 17 -9.74 35.72 3.89
C PRO A 17 -10.12 35.72 5.37
N THR A 18 -11.36 36.14 5.67
CA THR A 18 -11.97 35.94 6.99
C THR A 18 -12.11 34.44 7.21
N GLY A 19 -11.35 33.90 8.15
CA GLY A 19 -11.19 32.47 8.37
C GLY A 19 -12.49 31.69 8.53
N ASP A 20 -12.48 30.48 7.99
CA ASP A 20 -13.56 29.49 7.92
C ASP A 20 -14.04 28.94 9.28
N PHE A 21 -13.59 29.51 10.39
CA PHE A 21 -14.10 29.22 11.74
C PHE A 21 -15.47 29.87 12.01
N SER A 22 -15.79 30.97 11.31
CA SER A 22 -17.05 31.70 11.51
C SER A 22 -18.27 30.92 11.00
N ALA A 23 -18.16 30.21 9.88
CA ALA A 23 -19.27 29.44 9.31
C ALA A 23 -19.62 28.21 10.17
N ILE A 24 -18.60 27.51 10.67
CA ILE A 24 -18.79 26.35 11.54
C ILE A 24 -19.38 26.78 12.89
N LEU A 25 -18.88 27.90 13.46
CA LEU A 25 -19.40 28.44 14.71
C LEU A 25 -20.84 28.96 14.56
N THR A 26 -21.20 29.59 13.43
CA THR A 26 -22.58 30.05 13.20
C THR A 26 -23.55 28.89 13.02
N ILE A 27 -23.17 27.82 12.33
CA ILE A 27 -24.00 26.61 12.20
C ILE A 27 -24.16 25.93 13.57
N PHE A 28 -23.08 25.83 14.37
CA PHE A 28 -23.14 25.25 15.71
C PHE A 28 -24.02 26.06 16.66
N MET A 29 -23.90 27.38 16.66
CA MET A 29 -24.74 28.26 17.49
C MET A 29 -26.21 28.24 17.04
N ALA A 30 -26.49 28.07 15.74
CA ALA A 30 -27.85 27.86 15.24
C ALA A 30 -28.45 26.53 15.73
N PHE A 31 -27.68 25.44 15.74
CA PHE A 31 -28.12 24.16 16.30
C PHE A 31 -28.38 24.24 17.81
N VAL A 32 -27.52 24.93 18.57
CA VAL A 32 -27.70 25.15 20.01
C VAL A 32 -28.95 25.99 20.29
N ALA A 33 -29.21 27.04 19.51
CA ALA A 33 -30.40 27.87 19.66
C ALA A 33 -31.70 27.11 19.34
N ILE A 34 -31.69 26.27 18.29
CA ILE A 34 -32.84 25.41 17.94
C ILE A 34 -33.07 24.36 19.02
N ALA A 35 -32.00 23.72 19.53
CA ALA A 35 -32.11 22.76 20.63
C ALA A 35 -32.65 23.42 21.91
N ALA A 36 -32.20 24.64 22.23
CA ALA A 36 -32.70 25.40 23.37
C ALA A 36 -34.18 25.79 23.20
N MET A 37 -34.61 26.20 22.00
CA MET A 37 -36.02 26.49 21.71
C MET A 37 -36.90 25.24 21.87
N ILE A 38 -36.45 24.08 21.41
CA ILE A 38 -37.15 22.81 21.59
C ILE A 38 -37.21 22.40 23.09
N PHE A 39 -36.15 22.69 23.85
CA PHE A 39 -36.08 22.38 25.29
C PHE A 39 -36.92 23.33 26.16
N VAL A 40 -37.01 24.62 25.78
CA VAL A 40 -37.86 25.61 26.45
C VAL A 40 -39.34 25.37 26.14
N SER A 41 -39.69 24.97 24.92
CA SER A 41 -41.06 24.57 24.56
C SER A 41 -41.53 23.29 25.26
N THR A 42 -40.62 22.41 25.65
CA THR A 42 -40.96 21.18 26.40
C THR A 42 -40.97 21.38 27.93
N SER A 43 -40.54 22.54 28.43
CA SER A 43 -40.49 22.83 29.88
C SER A 43 -41.50 23.89 30.35
N PHE A 44 -42.25 24.55 29.45
CA PHE A 44 -43.39 25.40 29.84
C PHE A 44 -44.71 24.66 29.63
N SER A 45 -45.03 23.76 30.55
CA SER A 45 -46.38 23.22 30.69
C SER A 45 -46.71 23.15 32.17
N SER A 46 -47.18 24.27 32.73
CA SER A 46 -48.17 24.28 33.82
C SER A 46 -48.50 25.73 34.22
N THR A 47 -49.29 26.43 33.40
CA THR A 47 -50.21 27.42 33.97
C THR A 47 -51.59 26.78 33.99
N ASN A 48 -52.03 26.36 35.18
CA ASN A 48 -53.40 25.84 35.39
C ASN A 48 -54.40 26.99 35.27
N SER A 49 -54.79 27.34 34.04
CA SER A 49 -55.95 28.18 33.79
C SER A 49 -57.21 27.37 34.09
N SER A 50 -57.73 27.51 35.31
CA SER A 50 -59.07 27.01 35.65
C SER A 50 -60.12 27.80 34.86
N PHE A 51 -60.62 27.24 33.77
CA PHE A 51 -61.70 27.84 32.98
C PHE A 51 -63.02 27.70 33.75
N SER A 52 -63.58 28.80 34.24
CA SER A 52 -64.96 28.83 34.74
C SER A 52 -65.93 28.99 33.56
N ILE A 53 -66.56 27.88 33.15
CA ILE A 53 -67.58 27.89 32.08
C ILE A 53 -68.96 28.01 32.74
N ILE A 54 -69.74 29.03 32.36
CA ILE A 54 -71.13 29.19 32.80
C ILE A 54 -72.01 28.35 31.85
N HIS A 55 -72.67 27.32 32.39
CA HIS A 55 -73.59 26.46 31.65
C HIS A 55 -75.04 26.77 32.06
N GLN A 56 -75.94 26.91 31.09
CA GLN A 56 -77.36 27.12 31.32
C GLN A 56 -78.12 25.84 30.99
N VAL A 57 -78.80 25.26 31.99
CA VAL A 57 -79.65 24.09 31.78
C VAL A 57 -81.09 24.56 31.54
N PRO A 58 -81.72 24.24 30.40
CA PRO A 58 -83.10 24.61 30.11
C PRO A 58 -84.09 24.02 31.12
N GLU A 59 -85.16 24.75 31.41
CA GLU A 59 -86.22 24.32 32.33
C GLU A 59 -86.85 22.99 31.89
N GLY A 60 -86.97 22.03 32.82
CA GLY A 60 -87.45 20.67 32.56
C GLY A 60 -86.36 19.60 32.37
N ASN A 61 -85.10 20.01 32.24
CA ASN A 61 -83.94 19.12 32.14
C ASN A 61 -83.05 19.21 33.38
N VAL A 62 -82.31 18.15 33.68
CA VAL A 62 -81.35 18.10 34.79
C VAL A 62 -79.95 17.98 34.22
N GLY A 63 -79.02 18.78 34.74
CA GLY A 63 -77.61 18.71 34.36
C GLY A 63 -76.92 17.57 35.10
N VAL A 64 -76.31 16.65 34.36
CA VAL A 64 -75.47 15.59 34.93
C VAL A 64 -74.07 15.74 34.33
N TYR A 65 -73.06 15.84 35.20
CA TYR A 65 -71.70 16.21 34.83
C TYR A 65 -70.72 15.07 35.12
N TRP A 66 -69.73 14.90 34.26
CA TRP A 66 -68.60 13.99 34.46
C TRP A 66 -67.31 14.78 34.71
N ARG A 67 -66.52 14.34 35.70
CA ARG A 67 -65.16 14.85 35.96
C ARG A 67 -64.20 13.65 36.01
N GLY A 68 -63.24 13.61 35.10
CA GLY A 68 -62.21 12.55 35.04
C GLY A 68 -62.79 11.14 34.86
N GLY A 69 -63.80 10.97 34.00
CA GLY A 69 -64.46 9.68 33.74
C GLY A 69 -65.45 9.21 34.82
N ALA A 70 -65.54 9.89 35.96
CA ALA A 70 -66.51 9.59 37.01
C ALA A 70 -67.69 10.56 36.99
N LEU A 71 -68.89 10.03 37.22
CA LEU A 71 -70.11 10.82 37.35
C LEU A 71 -70.09 11.63 38.65
N LEU A 72 -70.38 12.93 38.57
CA LEU A 72 -70.52 13.76 39.76
C LEU A 72 -71.79 13.34 40.53
N LYS A 73 -71.66 13.16 41.86
CA LYS A 73 -72.75 12.66 42.72
C LYS A 73 -73.94 13.61 42.83
N THR A 74 -73.74 14.90 42.53
CA THR A 74 -74.75 15.94 42.66
C THR A 74 -75.34 16.28 41.30
N ILE A 75 -76.66 16.16 41.17
CA ILE A 75 -77.42 16.62 40.01
C ILE A 75 -77.68 18.13 40.14
N THR A 76 -77.63 18.85 39.01
CA THR A 76 -77.84 20.30 39.00
C THR A 76 -79.26 20.65 38.55
N GLU A 77 -79.96 21.45 39.35
CA GLU A 77 -81.32 21.92 39.05
C GLU A 77 -81.36 22.92 37.88
N PRO A 78 -82.49 23.07 37.18
CA PRO A 78 -82.61 23.94 36.01
C PRO A 78 -82.29 25.41 36.37
N GLY A 79 -81.46 26.07 35.55
CA GLY A 79 -81.00 27.44 35.81
C GLY A 79 -79.59 27.73 35.27
N ARG A 80 -79.10 28.95 35.52
CA ARG A 80 -77.68 29.31 35.27
C ARG A 80 -76.87 28.92 36.49
N VAL A 81 -76.00 27.92 36.34
CA VAL A 81 -75.14 27.44 37.42
C VAL A 81 -73.69 27.66 37.02
N MET A 82 -72.94 28.33 37.90
CA MET A 82 -71.50 28.54 37.74
C MET A 82 -70.80 27.33 38.35
N ILE A 83 -70.13 26.53 37.53
CA ILE A 83 -69.36 25.39 38.00
C ILE A 83 -67.92 25.56 37.52
N SER A 84 -66.98 25.51 38.46
CA SER A 84 -65.55 25.56 38.22
C SER A 84 -65.04 24.17 37.87
N PHE A 85 -64.50 24.02 36.66
CA PHE A 85 -64.00 22.73 36.17
C PHE A 85 -62.58 22.83 35.64
N GLU A 86 -61.87 21.71 35.70
CA GLU A 86 -60.50 21.57 35.17
C GLU A 86 -60.51 20.97 33.76
N LYS A 87 -61.53 20.15 33.43
CA LYS A 87 -61.83 19.63 32.08
C LYS A 87 -63.24 19.00 32.07
N ILE A 88 -64.12 19.39 31.13
CA ILE A 88 -65.44 18.74 30.92
C ILE A 88 -65.32 17.86 29.67
N GLU A 89 -65.72 16.60 29.76
CA GLU A 89 -65.61 15.69 28.61
C GLU A 89 -66.95 15.43 27.90
N VAL A 90 -68.11 15.44 28.57
CA VAL A 90 -69.43 15.39 27.89
C VAL A 90 -70.52 16.03 28.76
N VAL A 91 -71.41 16.82 28.17
CA VAL A 91 -72.68 17.26 28.77
C VAL A 91 -73.80 16.56 28.04
N ASN A 92 -74.61 15.77 28.75
CA ASN A 92 -75.78 15.13 28.14
C ASN A 92 -77.06 15.63 28.82
N HIS A 93 -78.00 16.12 28.03
CA HIS A 93 -79.25 16.70 28.52
C HIS A 93 -80.30 15.59 28.64
N LEU A 94 -80.39 14.97 29.81
CA LEU A 94 -81.40 13.94 30.06
C LEU A 94 -82.67 14.53 30.67
N ARG A 95 -83.83 14.13 30.14
CA ARG A 95 -85.13 14.43 30.73
C ARG A 95 -85.25 13.70 32.07
N LYS A 96 -85.75 14.40 33.09
CA LYS A 96 -85.81 13.94 34.50
C LYS A 96 -86.33 12.50 34.69
N LYS A 97 -87.28 12.05 33.86
CA LYS A 97 -87.87 10.70 33.93
C LYS A 97 -86.90 9.56 33.62
N PHE A 98 -85.89 9.79 32.77
CA PHE A 98 -84.99 8.74 32.26
C PHE A 98 -83.62 8.70 32.96
N VAL A 99 -83.35 9.66 33.85
CA VAL A 99 -82.06 9.79 34.54
C VAL A 99 -81.79 8.59 35.45
N TYR A 100 -82.76 8.21 36.28
CA TYR A 100 -82.60 7.13 37.25
C TYR A 100 -82.33 5.76 36.59
N GLU A 101 -83.05 5.44 35.53
CA GLU A 101 -82.92 4.17 34.80
C GLU A 101 -81.58 4.08 34.06
N THR A 102 -81.14 5.18 33.45
CA THR A 102 -79.85 5.23 32.74
C THR A 102 -78.67 5.06 33.71
N LEU A 103 -78.74 5.68 34.89
CA LEU A 103 -77.73 5.55 35.94
C LEU A 103 -77.65 4.13 36.51
N LEU A 104 -78.79 3.47 36.67
CA LEU A 104 -78.85 2.10 37.16
C LEU A 104 -78.20 1.12 36.18
N ASN A 105 -78.44 1.27 34.88
CA ASN A 105 -77.90 0.39 33.85
C ASN A 105 -76.39 0.55 33.62
N TYR A 106 -75.85 1.76 33.78
CA TYR A 106 -74.40 2.00 33.65
C TYR A 106 -73.58 1.46 34.82
N GLY A 107 -74.20 1.26 35.99
CA GLY A 107 -73.51 0.86 37.22
C GLY A 107 -73.27 -0.65 37.39
N VAL A 108 -73.83 -1.51 36.53
CA VAL A 108 -73.79 -2.96 36.71
C VAL A 108 -72.94 -3.64 35.64
N HIS A 109 -71.64 -3.74 35.90
CA HIS A 109 -70.80 -4.74 35.25
C HIS A 109 -71.25 -6.12 35.77
N VAL A 110 -72.16 -6.79 35.06
CA VAL A 110 -72.48 -8.19 35.35
C VAL A 110 -71.24 -9.00 34.98
N CYS A 111 -70.53 -9.53 35.98
CA CYS A 111 -69.54 -10.57 35.74
C CYS A 111 -70.28 -11.81 35.24
N VAL A 112 -70.39 -11.95 33.92
CA VAL A 112 -70.87 -13.20 33.32
C VAL A 112 -69.84 -14.27 33.66
N THR A 113 -70.26 -15.31 34.37
CA THR A 113 -69.42 -16.49 34.57
C THR A 113 -69.07 -17.04 33.20
N LYS A 114 -67.77 -17.26 32.95
CA LYS A 114 -67.29 -17.73 31.64
C LYS A 114 -68.00 -19.06 31.33
N PRO A 115 -68.80 -19.15 30.26
CA PRO A 115 -69.58 -20.36 29.99
C PRO A 115 -68.63 -21.54 29.80
N THR A 116 -68.89 -22.64 30.51
CA THR A 116 -68.08 -23.85 30.42
C THR A 116 -68.28 -24.50 29.05
N ILE A 117 -67.26 -24.42 28.21
CA ILE A 117 -67.30 -25.00 26.86
C ILE A 117 -67.31 -26.53 26.98
N PRO A 118 -68.25 -27.24 26.33
CA PRO A 118 -68.28 -28.70 26.29
C PRO A 118 -66.98 -29.29 25.75
N ALA A 119 -66.53 -30.40 26.36
CA ALA A 119 -65.24 -31.02 26.04
C ALA A 119 -65.07 -31.42 24.56
N THR A 120 -66.17 -31.70 23.85
CA THR A 120 -66.16 -32.00 22.41
C THR A 120 -65.72 -30.80 21.57
N ILE A 121 -66.23 -29.60 21.88
CA ILE A 121 -65.90 -28.38 21.15
C ILE A 121 -64.46 -27.95 21.46
N LYS A 122 -64.03 -28.15 22.71
CA LYS A 122 -62.64 -27.88 23.12
C LYS A 122 -61.63 -28.71 22.31
N ARG A 123 -61.85 -30.02 22.18
CA ARG A 123 -60.95 -30.91 21.42
C ARG A 123 -60.91 -30.56 19.92
N ASN A 124 -62.06 -30.24 19.32
CA ASN A 124 -62.11 -29.84 17.91
C ASN A 124 -61.36 -28.52 17.65
N PHE A 125 -61.46 -27.57 18.59
CA PHE A 125 -60.73 -26.30 18.51
C PHE A 125 -59.22 -26.51 18.70
N GLU A 126 -58.82 -27.33 19.67
CA GLU A 126 -57.40 -27.69 19.89
C GLU A 126 -56.80 -28.34 18.64
N GLN A 127 -57.48 -29.30 18.02
CA GLN A 127 -57.03 -29.93 16.77
C GLN A 127 -56.92 -28.92 15.61
N MET A 128 -57.91 -28.03 15.46
CA MET A 128 -57.88 -27.00 14.41
C MET A 128 -56.69 -26.04 14.59
N GLU A 129 -56.40 -25.63 15.83
CA GLU A 129 -55.30 -24.72 16.13
C GLU A 129 -53.93 -25.42 15.99
N GLU A 130 -53.82 -26.70 16.34
CA GLU A 130 -52.63 -27.50 16.06
C GLU A 130 -52.36 -27.60 14.56
N GLU A 131 -53.36 -27.91 13.74
CA GLU A 131 -53.19 -28.00 12.29
C GLU A 131 -52.84 -26.64 11.67
N ARG A 132 -53.48 -25.55 12.11
CA ARG A 132 -53.12 -24.19 11.69
C ARG A 132 -51.68 -23.85 11.99
N THR A 133 -51.22 -24.19 13.19
CA THR A 133 -49.83 -23.93 13.62
C THR A 133 -48.84 -24.76 12.81
N LYS A 134 -49.15 -26.04 12.55
CA LYS A 134 -48.32 -26.92 11.71
C LYS A 134 -48.19 -26.36 10.29
N VAL A 135 -49.28 -25.92 9.68
CA VAL A 135 -49.27 -25.34 8.33
C VAL A 135 -48.40 -24.09 8.28
N LEU A 136 -48.55 -23.19 9.26
CA LEU A 136 -47.71 -21.98 9.37
C LEU A 136 -46.23 -22.32 9.48
N ILE A 137 -45.86 -23.26 10.37
CA ILE A 137 -44.47 -23.68 10.56
C ILE A 137 -43.90 -24.30 9.28
N VAL A 138 -44.65 -25.16 8.59
CA VAL A 138 -44.21 -25.80 7.34
C VAL A 138 -44.00 -24.75 6.25
N MET A 139 -44.93 -23.81 6.11
CA MET A 139 -44.85 -22.73 5.13
C MET A 139 -43.63 -21.84 5.39
N GLU A 140 -43.39 -21.46 6.65
CA GLU A 140 -42.25 -20.63 7.04
C GLU A 140 -40.91 -21.36 6.79
N ARG A 141 -40.83 -22.64 7.15
CA ARG A 141 -39.64 -23.48 6.87
C ARG A 141 -39.37 -23.62 5.38
N GLN A 142 -40.41 -23.78 4.56
CA GLN A 142 -40.27 -23.85 3.11
C GLN A 142 -39.75 -22.53 2.54
N MET A 143 -40.29 -21.40 2.99
CA MET A 143 -39.82 -20.07 2.57
C MET A 143 -38.37 -19.81 2.98
N VAL A 144 -37.98 -20.19 4.20
CA VAL A 144 -36.59 -20.05 4.66
C VAL A 144 -35.66 -20.92 3.82
N ALA A 145 -36.01 -22.19 3.58
CA ALA A 145 -35.20 -23.09 2.76
C ALA A 145 -35.04 -22.58 1.31
N GLU A 146 -36.09 -22.01 0.72
CA GLU A 146 -36.02 -21.40 -0.61
C GLU A 146 -35.08 -20.18 -0.63
N LYS A 147 -35.19 -19.29 0.37
CA LYS A 147 -34.33 -18.10 0.49
C LYS A 147 -32.87 -18.45 0.77
N GLU A 148 -32.62 -19.48 1.55
CA GLU A 148 -31.28 -20.01 1.78
C GLU A 148 -30.69 -20.59 0.49
N ALA A 149 -31.47 -21.37 -0.27
CA ALA A 149 -31.03 -21.91 -1.56
C ALA A 149 -30.75 -20.81 -2.60
N GLU A 150 -31.58 -19.75 -2.65
CA GLU A 150 -31.31 -18.57 -3.49
C GLU A 150 -30.02 -17.86 -3.07
N THR A 151 -29.80 -17.72 -1.77
CA THR A 151 -28.60 -17.06 -1.22
C THR A 151 -27.34 -17.87 -1.54
N GLN A 152 -27.38 -19.20 -1.36
CA GLN A 152 -26.26 -20.09 -1.69
C GLN A 152 -25.88 -20.01 -3.17
N LYS A 153 -26.87 -19.96 -4.08
CA LYS A 153 -26.61 -19.78 -5.52
C LYS A 153 -25.89 -18.46 -5.81
N LYS A 154 -26.30 -17.36 -5.17
CA LYS A 154 -25.65 -16.05 -5.33
C LYS A 154 -24.21 -16.06 -4.82
N ILE A 155 -23.96 -16.72 -3.68
CA ILE A 155 -22.61 -16.86 -3.12
C ILE A 155 -21.72 -17.66 -4.08
N ALA A 156 -22.21 -18.80 -4.58
CA ALA A 156 -21.44 -19.64 -5.51
C ALA A 156 -21.09 -18.91 -6.82
N LEU A 157 -22.03 -18.12 -7.38
CA LEU A 157 -21.78 -17.30 -8.56
C LEU A 157 -20.75 -16.20 -8.28
N ALA A 158 -20.91 -15.47 -7.17
CA ALA A 158 -19.97 -14.42 -6.78
C ALA A 158 -18.56 -14.97 -6.51
N GLU A 159 -18.45 -16.15 -5.91
CA GLU A 159 -17.18 -16.83 -5.70
C GLU A 159 -16.53 -17.26 -7.02
N ALA A 160 -17.31 -17.85 -7.94
CA ALA A 160 -16.82 -18.20 -9.26
C ALA A 160 -16.33 -16.97 -10.05
N GLU A 161 -17.08 -15.87 -10.02
CA GLU A 161 -16.70 -14.61 -10.66
C GLU A 161 -15.43 -14.00 -10.05
N LYS A 162 -15.34 -13.97 -8.72
CA LYS A 162 -14.14 -13.51 -8.02
C LYS A 162 -12.92 -14.33 -8.45
N ASN A 163 -13.04 -15.65 -8.47
CA ASN A 163 -11.95 -16.54 -8.85
C ASN A 163 -11.54 -16.33 -10.32
N ALA A 164 -12.50 -16.10 -11.22
CA ALA A 164 -12.21 -15.74 -12.61
C ALA A 164 -11.45 -14.41 -12.74
N GLN A 165 -11.83 -13.38 -11.97
CA GLN A 165 -11.15 -12.08 -11.96
C GLN A 165 -9.72 -12.19 -11.40
N VAL A 166 -9.52 -12.92 -10.30
CA VAL A 166 -8.18 -13.17 -9.75
C VAL A 166 -7.32 -13.93 -10.77
N GLY A 167 -7.90 -14.92 -11.46
CA GLY A 167 -7.23 -15.63 -12.56
C GLY A 167 -6.78 -14.70 -13.69
N LYS A 168 -7.63 -13.74 -14.08
CA LYS A 168 -7.29 -12.72 -15.10
C LYS A 168 -6.12 -11.84 -14.64
N ILE A 169 -6.17 -11.31 -13.42
CA ILE A 169 -5.09 -10.49 -12.87
C ILE A 169 -3.77 -11.27 -12.82
N LEU A 170 -3.81 -12.52 -12.36
CA LEU A 170 -2.62 -13.37 -12.28
C LEU A 170 -2.04 -13.66 -13.67
N MET A 171 -2.89 -13.88 -14.67
CA MET A 171 -2.46 -14.10 -16.05
C MET A 171 -1.82 -12.83 -16.62
N GLU A 172 -2.42 -11.65 -16.42
CA GLU A 172 -1.87 -10.36 -16.84
C GLU A 172 -0.52 -10.06 -16.18
N GLN A 173 -0.38 -10.35 -14.88
CA GLN A 173 0.90 -10.22 -14.17
C GLN A 173 1.97 -11.12 -14.77
N LYS A 174 1.65 -12.39 -15.06
CA LYS A 174 2.60 -13.33 -15.69
C LYS A 174 3.01 -12.88 -17.08
N LEU A 175 2.08 -12.36 -17.89
CA LEU A 175 2.40 -11.81 -19.20
C LEU A 175 3.35 -10.61 -19.08
N MET A 176 3.05 -9.69 -18.15
CA MET A 176 3.90 -8.53 -17.89
C MET A 176 5.31 -8.92 -17.41
N GLU A 177 5.43 -9.94 -16.56
CA GLU A 177 6.71 -10.48 -16.10
C GLU A 177 7.51 -11.08 -17.26
N LYS A 178 6.85 -11.86 -18.14
CA LYS A 178 7.49 -12.44 -19.32
C LYS A 178 7.92 -11.39 -20.34
N ASP A 179 7.10 -10.37 -20.57
CA ASP A 179 7.44 -9.25 -21.46
C ASP A 179 8.61 -8.44 -20.89
N SER A 180 8.64 -8.23 -19.57
CA SER A 180 9.76 -7.56 -18.89
C SER A 180 11.05 -8.39 -19.01
N SER A 181 10.95 -9.70 -18.82
CA SER A 181 12.08 -10.64 -19.00
C SER A 181 12.61 -10.60 -20.45
N LYS A 182 11.71 -10.59 -21.43
CA LYS A 182 12.08 -10.48 -22.85
C LYS A 182 12.82 -9.17 -23.14
N ARG A 183 12.30 -8.03 -22.65
CA ARG A 183 12.97 -6.74 -22.81
C ARG A 183 14.36 -6.71 -22.16
N GLN A 184 14.51 -7.31 -20.98
CA GLN A 184 15.82 -7.43 -20.33
C GLN A 184 16.80 -8.24 -21.17
N GLN A 185 16.36 -9.38 -21.72
CA GLN A 185 17.19 -10.19 -22.63
C GLN A 185 17.55 -9.44 -23.92
N GLU A 186 16.62 -8.68 -24.50
CA GLU A 186 16.91 -7.85 -25.68
C GLU A 186 17.98 -6.80 -25.39
N ILE A 187 17.89 -6.13 -24.23
CA ILE A 187 18.90 -5.16 -23.78
C ILE A 187 20.24 -5.86 -23.54
N GLU A 188 20.24 -7.01 -22.86
CA GLU A 188 21.45 -7.78 -22.57
C GLU A 188 22.13 -8.25 -23.86
N ASN A 189 21.37 -8.80 -24.80
CA ASN A 189 21.87 -9.19 -26.11
C ASN A 189 22.47 -8.00 -26.86
N HIS A 190 21.79 -6.85 -26.85
CA HIS A 190 22.29 -5.64 -27.49
C HIS A 190 23.59 -5.14 -26.83
N MET A 191 23.66 -5.15 -25.49
CA MET A 191 24.87 -4.79 -24.75
C MET A 191 26.03 -5.75 -25.05
N TYR A 192 25.75 -7.06 -25.13
CA TYR A 192 26.75 -8.07 -25.47
C TYR A 192 27.32 -7.82 -26.87
N MET A 193 26.44 -7.68 -27.88
CA MET A 193 26.87 -7.42 -29.26
C MET A 193 27.65 -6.10 -29.38
N ALA A 194 27.20 -5.05 -28.69
CA ALA A 194 27.90 -3.76 -28.70
C ALA A 194 29.28 -3.85 -28.04
N ARG A 195 29.42 -4.64 -26.95
CA ARG A 195 30.69 -4.87 -26.27
C ARG A 195 31.66 -5.65 -27.16
N GLU A 196 31.24 -6.79 -27.69
CA GLU A 196 32.08 -7.63 -28.54
C GLU A 196 32.55 -6.85 -29.77
N LYS A 197 31.64 -6.12 -30.43
CA LYS A 197 32.00 -5.26 -31.56
C LYS A 197 33.04 -4.20 -31.18
N SER A 198 32.87 -3.54 -30.04
CA SER A 198 33.84 -2.55 -29.58
C SER A 198 35.21 -3.15 -29.27
N LEU A 199 35.26 -4.39 -28.79
CA LEU A 199 36.51 -5.10 -28.55
C LEU A 199 37.18 -5.48 -29.88
N GLU A 200 36.43 -6.05 -30.82
CA GLU A 200 36.92 -6.36 -32.17
C GLU A 200 37.43 -5.12 -32.89
N ASP A 201 36.69 -4.00 -32.83
CA ASP A 201 37.10 -2.72 -33.44
C ASP A 201 38.40 -2.18 -32.81
N ALA A 202 38.56 -2.33 -31.48
CA ALA A 202 39.77 -1.91 -30.77
C ALA A 202 40.99 -2.77 -31.13
N ASP A 203 40.82 -4.09 -31.17
CA ASP A 203 41.87 -5.03 -31.56
C ASP A 203 42.26 -4.85 -33.03
N TYR A 204 41.28 -4.64 -33.91
CA TYR A 204 41.52 -4.29 -35.31
C TYR A 204 42.37 -3.03 -35.43
N TYR A 205 42.01 -1.94 -34.73
CA TYR A 205 42.77 -0.70 -34.74
C TYR A 205 44.21 -0.90 -34.25
N LYS A 206 44.40 -1.69 -33.18
CA LYS A 206 45.72 -2.02 -32.63
C LYS A 206 46.58 -2.76 -33.65
N VAL A 207 46.07 -3.83 -34.25
CA VAL A 207 46.81 -4.64 -35.25
C VAL A 207 47.15 -3.80 -36.48
N MET A 208 46.21 -2.98 -36.95
CA MET A 208 46.45 -2.06 -38.08
C MET A 208 47.58 -1.08 -37.77
N LYS A 209 47.57 -0.47 -36.58
CA LYS A 209 48.63 0.46 -36.15
C LYS A 209 49.97 -0.24 -35.99
N GLU A 210 49.99 -1.46 -35.45
CA GLU A 210 51.20 -2.26 -35.34
C GLU A 210 51.77 -2.62 -36.72
N ALA A 211 50.92 -2.98 -37.69
CA ALA A 211 51.33 -3.25 -39.07
C ALA A 211 51.90 -2.00 -39.76
N GLU A 212 51.28 -0.82 -39.57
CA GLU A 212 51.81 0.47 -40.06
C GLU A 212 53.19 0.77 -39.47
N VAL A 213 53.35 0.61 -38.15
CA VAL A 213 54.62 0.81 -37.46
C VAL A 213 55.68 -0.17 -37.95
N ASN A 214 55.31 -1.44 -38.13
CA ASN A 214 56.24 -2.46 -38.62
C ASN A 214 56.68 -2.18 -40.06
N LYS A 215 55.79 -1.65 -40.91
CA LYS A 215 56.15 -1.19 -42.25
C LYS A 215 57.19 -0.08 -42.23
N LEU A 216 57.09 0.85 -41.26
CA LEU A 216 58.08 1.92 -41.06
C LEU A 216 59.42 1.39 -40.51
N LYS A 217 59.39 0.36 -39.66
CA LYS A 217 60.60 -0.30 -39.13
C LYS A 217 61.37 -1.11 -40.18
N LEU A 218 60.73 -1.53 -41.26
CA LEU A 218 61.35 -2.32 -42.35
C LEU A 218 62.17 -1.46 -43.34
N THR A 219 62.44 -0.19 -43.03
CA THR A 219 63.33 0.64 -43.85
C THR A 219 64.79 0.18 -43.69
N PRO A 220 65.59 0.21 -44.78
CA PRO A 220 66.97 -0.30 -44.74
C PRO A 220 67.84 0.44 -43.72
N GLU A 221 67.64 1.74 -43.54
CA GLU A 221 68.37 2.56 -42.55
C GLU A 221 68.11 2.12 -41.09
N TYR A 222 66.88 1.73 -40.75
CA TYR A 222 66.56 1.26 -39.39
C TYR A 222 67.12 -0.14 -39.11
N LEU A 223 67.08 -1.03 -40.11
CA LEU A 223 67.67 -2.37 -40.01
C LEU A 223 69.18 -2.30 -39.85
N GLU A 224 69.88 -1.46 -40.62
CA GLU A 224 71.32 -1.24 -40.50
C GLU A 224 71.72 -0.73 -39.10
N ILE A 225 70.96 0.22 -38.53
CA ILE A 225 71.19 0.70 -37.16
C ILE A 225 70.94 -0.42 -36.15
N SER A 226 69.88 -1.22 -36.32
CA SER A 226 69.54 -2.30 -35.39
C SER A 226 70.56 -3.44 -35.40
N ASP A 227 71.07 -3.81 -36.57
CA ASP A 227 72.13 -4.81 -36.74
C ASP A 227 73.45 -4.30 -36.15
N ASN A 228 73.76 -3.03 -36.33
CA ASN A 228 74.96 -2.41 -35.76
C ASN A 228 74.87 -2.31 -34.23
N ILE A 229 73.71 -1.97 -33.66
CA ILE A 229 73.47 -1.97 -32.20
C ILE A 229 73.59 -3.39 -31.63
N MET A 230 73.11 -4.42 -32.32
CA MET A 230 73.27 -5.81 -31.88
C MET A 230 74.73 -6.26 -31.91
N CYS A 231 75.51 -5.81 -32.88
CA CYS A 231 76.95 -6.09 -32.98
C CYS A 231 77.78 -5.35 -31.91
N VAL A 232 77.32 -4.18 -31.45
CA VAL A 232 77.98 -3.37 -30.40
C VAL A 232 77.66 -3.88 -28.98
N GLY A 233 76.63 -4.71 -28.80
CA GLY A 233 76.15 -5.16 -27.48
C GLY A 233 77.05 -6.13 -26.69
N LEU A 234 78.14 -6.64 -27.27
CA LEU A 234 79.01 -7.62 -26.61
C LEU A 234 80.49 -7.20 -26.72
N VAL A 235 80.90 -6.25 -25.88
CA VAL A 235 82.31 -5.81 -25.80
C VAL A 235 82.96 -6.41 -24.56
N PHE A 236 83.87 -7.37 -24.74
CA PHE A 236 84.71 -7.90 -23.66
C PHE A 236 85.86 -6.93 -23.38
N PHE A 237 85.93 -6.40 -22.15
CA PHE A 237 87.08 -5.64 -21.68
C PHE A 237 87.93 -6.50 -20.73
N PHE A 238 89.18 -6.77 -21.12
CA PHE A 238 90.16 -7.43 -20.25
C PHE A 238 90.91 -6.36 -19.45
N SER A 239 90.98 -6.51 -18.13
CA SER A 239 91.83 -5.67 -17.25
C SER A 239 93.04 -6.49 -16.80
N GLU A 240 94.26 -6.01 -17.05
CA GLU A 240 95.53 -6.61 -16.59
C GLU A 240 95.83 -6.28 -15.11
N PRO A 241 96.78 -6.99 -14.41
CA PRO A 241 97.45 -8.28 -14.71
C PRO A 241 97.12 -9.38 -13.66
N PRO A 242 97.49 -10.66 -13.88
CA PRO A 242 97.14 -11.78 -12.99
C PRO A 242 97.88 -11.74 -11.64
N LEU A 243 97.17 -12.03 -10.54
CA LEU A 243 97.74 -12.12 -9.18
C LEU A 243 98.10 -13.55 -8.72
N HIS A 244 97.83 -14.61 -9.50
CA HIS A 244 98.19 -15.97 -9.09
C HIS A 244 98.41 -16.93 -10.27
N VAL A 245 99.63 -17.46 -10.38
CA VAL A 245 99.99 -18.60 -11.24
C VAL A 245 100.02 -19.86 -10.36
N ILE A 246 99.11 -20.80 -10.60
CA ILE A 246 99.12 -22.09 -9.89
C ILE A 246 99.82 -23.11 -10.81
N LEU A 247 101.08 -23.43 -10.52
CA LEU A 247 101.83 -24.45 -11.25
C LEU A 247 101.41 -25.84 -10.78
N ILE A 248 100.68 -26.59 -11.60
CA ILE A 248 100.36 -28.00 -11.35
C ILE A 248 101.29 -28.86 -12.21
N THR A 249 102.36 -29.37 -11.62
CA THR A 249 103.21 -30.38 -12.26
C THR A 249 102.58 -31.75 -12.04
N VAL A 250 101.88 -32.30 -13.03
CA VAL A 250 101.48 -33.71 -13.01
C VAL A 250 101.76 -34.36 -14.37
N GLY A 251 102.75 -35.25 -14.38
CA GLY A 251 102.79 -36.41 -15.27
C GLY A 251 103.24 -36.18 -16.72
N GLY A 252 104.53 -35.89 -16.92
CA GLY A 252 105.28 -36.53 -18.01
C GLY A 252 105.40 -35.83 -19.38
N MET A 253 104.81 -34.65 -19.61
CA MET A 253 105.04 -33.88 -20.85
C MET A 253 105.10 -32.37 -20.61
N LYS A 254 106.26 -31.78 -20.92
CA LYS A 254 106.64 -30.36 -21.09
C LYS A 254 105.55 -29.29 -20.82
N ASN A 255 105.76 -28.58 -19.71
CA ASN A 255 105.50 -27.16 -19.42
C ASN A 255 104.11 -26.60 -19.81
N GLY A 256 103.07 -26.95 -19.06
CA GLY A 256 101.76 -26.29 -19.12
C GLY A 256 101.53 -25.40 -17.90
N VAL A 257 101.00 -24.19 -18.11
CA VAL A 257 100.64 -23.22 -17.06
C VAL A 257 99.13 -23.01 -17.11
N LEU A 258 98.46 -23.16 -15.95
CA LEU A 258 97.05 -22.79 -15.79
C LEU A 258 96.98 -21.45 -15.07
N GLN A 259 96.38 -20.45 -15.70
CA GLN A 259 96.25 -19.10 -15.20
C GLN A 259 94.78 -18.80 -14.92
N LEU A 260 94.45 -18.51 -13.65
CA LEU A 260 93.14 -18.00 -13.30
C LEU A 260 93.09 -16.51 -13.62
N MET A 261 92.12 -16.11 -14.42
CA MET A 261 91.89 -14.74 -14.82
C MET A 261 90.52 -14.28 -14.34
N TYR A 262 90.48 -13.01 -13.96
CA TYR A 262 89.28 -12.31 -13.53
C TYR A 262 88.92 -11.30 -14.62
N GLY A 263 87.66 -11.24 -15.02
CA GLY A 263 87.18 -10.23 -15.95
C GLY A 263 85.77 -9.79 -15.64
N GLU A 264 85.43 -8.61 -16.12
CA GLU A 264 84.10 -8.03 -15.95
C GLU A 264 83.33 -8.14 -17.26
N LEU A 265 82.16 -8.77 -17.22
CA LEU A 265 81.23 -8.75 -18.34
C LEU A 265 80.40 -7.46 -18.26
N ARG A 266 80.65 -6.54 -19.19
CA ARG A 266 79.92 -5.27 -19.32
C ARG A 266 79.06 -5.30 -20.58
N VAL A 267 77.74 -5.28 -20.41
CA VAL A 267 76.80 -5.00 -21.49
C VAL A 267 76.62 -3.48 -21.56
N LEU A 268 76.61 -2.89 -22.76
CA LEU A 268 76.41 -1.45 -22.97
C LEU A 268 74.93 -1.03 -22.72
N SER A 269 74.38 -1.40 -21.56
CA SER A 269 73.05 -1.00 -21.10
C SER A 269 73.11 -0.67 -19.60
N PRO A 270 72.70 0.55 -19.17
CA PRO A 270 72.77 0.98 -17.77
C PRO A 270 71.78 0.25 -16.84
N LEU A 271 70.91 -0.61 -17.40
CA LEU A 271 69.92 -1.39 -16.64
C LEU A 271 70.41 -2.82 -16.29
N VAL A 272 71.56 -3.24 -16.82
CA VAL A 272 72.14 -4.56 -16.55
C VAL A 272 73.37 -4.39 -15.66
N PRO A 273 73.37 -4.91 -14.41
CA PRO A 273 74.52 -4.79 -13.53
C PRO A 273 75.71 -5.57 -14.07
N ILE A 274 76.90 -5.01 -13.88
CA ILE A 274 78.19 -5.60 -14.25
C ILE A 274 78.34 -6.92 -13.48
N ARG A 275 78.71 -8.00 -14.19
CA ARG A 275 78.97 -9.30 -13.57
C ARG A 275 80.44 -9.65 -13.67
N GLU A 276 81.04 -9.94 -12.52
CA GLU A 276 82.39 -10.48 -12.45
C GLU A 276 82.35 -11.97 -12.83
N VAL A 277 83.23 -12.37 -13.73
CA VAL A 277 83.36 -13.76 -14.19
C VAL A 277 84.82 -14.20 -14.10
N ASN A 278 85.00 -15.42 -13.59
CA ASN A 278 86.31 -16.04 -13.47
C ASN A 278 86.47 -17.05 -14.61
N PHE A 279 87.60 -16.99 -15.30
CA PHE A 279 87.93 -17.93 -16.37
C PHE A 279 89.34 -18.49 -16.18
N LEU A 280 89.51 -19.76 -16.54
CA LEU A 280 90.80 -20.44 -16.50
C LEU A 280 91.38 -20.43 -17.91
N LEU A 281 92.55 -19.80 -18.09
CA LEU A 281 93.34 -19.91 -19.31
C LEU A 281 94.38 -21.01 -19.12
N PHE A 282 94.40 -21.96 -20.04
CA PHE A 282 95.45 -22.98 -20.13
C PHE A 282 96.41 -22.60 -21.24
N CYS A 283 97.68 -22.36 -20.92
CA CYS A 283 98.73 -22.12 -21.90
C CYS A 283 99.72 -23.28 -21.89
N LYS A 284 100.05 -23.80 -23.07
CA LYS A 284 101.01 -24.88 -23.24
C LYS A 284 102.24 -24.35 -23.96
N GLN A 285 103.43 -24.56 -23.37
CA GLN A 285 104.67 -24.12 -24.01
C GLN A 285 104.99 -25.03 -25.21
N HIS A 286 105.05 -24.44 -26.40
CA HIS A 286 105.32 -25.18 -27.63
C HIS A 286 106.81 -25.17 -28.01
N ALA A 287 107.56 -24.11 -27.64
CA ALA A 287 109.00 -23.95 -27.83
C ALA A 287 109.56 -22.90 -26.84
N GLU A 288 110.90 -22.74 -26.76
CA GLU A 288 111.52 -21.66 -25.95
C GLU A 288 110.89 -20.30 -26.33
N ASP A 289 110.33 -19.63 -25.33
CA ASP A 289 109.59 -18.36 -25.41
C ASP A 289 108.32 -18.28 -26.28
N VAL A 290 107.72 -19.41 -26.70
CA VAL A 290 106.42 -19.42 -27.40
C VAL A 290 105.35 -20.18 -26.59
N TRP A 291 104.37 -19.43 -26.09
CA TRP A 291 103.22 -19.93 -25.33
C TRP A 291 101.94 -19.77 -26.15
N GLN A 292 101.13 -20.83 -26.24
CA GLN A 292 99.84 -20.81 -26.94
C GLN A 292 98.78 -21.55 -26.13
#